data_AF-Q0BSX9-F1
#
_entry.id   AF-Q0BSX9-F1
#
_cell.length_a   1.000
_cell.length_b   1.000
_cell.length_c   1.000
_cell.angle_alpha   90.00
_cell.angle_beta   90.00
_cell.angle_gamma   90.00
#
_symmetry.space_group_name_H-M   'P 1'
#
loop_
_entity.id
_entity.type
_entity.pdbx_description
1 polymer ?
#
loop_
_entity_poly.entity_id
_entity_poly.type
_entity_poly.pdbx_seq_one_letter_code
_entity_poly.pdbx_strand_id
1 'polypeptide(L)' 'MASVSRPAMYIAVERMEGAGFRAVPAFNPYWDRSGRTFEDPDGYRVVIQRADWNA' A
#
# COMPACT_ATOMS: atom_id res chain seq x y z
N MET A 1 2.24 8.17 -28.06
CA MET A 1 1.52 7.73 -26.84
C MET A 1 2.52 7.67 -25.70
N ALA A 2 2.46 8.61 -24.75
CA ALA A 2 3.35 8.58 -23.59
C ALA A 2 2.90 7.46 -22.64
N SER A 3 3.83 6.57 -22.30
CA SER A 3 3.63 5.57 -21.24
C SER A 3 3.40 6.31 -19.93
N VAL A 4 2.21 6.17 -19.33
CA VAL A 4 1.97 6.69 -17.98
C VAL A 4 2.77 5.82 -17.01
N SER A 5 3.83 6.38 -16.44
CA SER A 5 4.60 5.71 -15.39
C SER A 5 3.70 5.43 -14.19
N ARG A 6 3.58 4.17 -13.78
CA ARG A 6 2.83 3.79 -12.57
C ARG A 6 3.55 4.35 -11.33
N PRO A 7 2.85 5.09 -10.45
CA PRO A 7 3.43 5.55 -9.18
C PRO A 7 4.05 4.42 -8.35
N ALA A 8 5.14 4.72 -7.63
CA ALA A 8 5.91 3.76 -6.83
C ALA A 8 5.06 2.96 -5.82
N MET A 9 4.01 3.57 -5.26
CA MET A 9 3.07 2.90 -4.36
C MET A 9 2.43 1.65 -5.00
N TYR A 10 2.02 1.72 -6.29
CA TYR A 10 1.39 0.58 -6.96
C TYR A 10 2.38 -0.56 -7.17
N ILE A 11 3.63 -0.25 -7.53
CA ILE A 11 4.69 -1.26 -7.66
C ILE A 11 4.96 -1.94 -6.32
N ALA A 12 4.95 -1.18 -5.21
CA ALA A 12 5.12 -1.74 -3.88
C ALA A 12 3.95 -2.65 -3.47
N VAL A 13 2.71 -2.24 -3.78
CA VAL A 13 1.51 -3.07 -3.56
C VAL A 13 1.58 -4.38 -4.36
N GLU A 14 1.91 -4.31 -5.65
CA GLU A 14 2.06 -5.50 -6.50
C GLU A 14 3.13 -6.46 -5.96
N ARG A 15 4.23 -5.93 -5.42
CA ARG A 15 5.28 -6.74 -4.79
C ARG A 15 4.80 -7.43 -3.51
N MET A 16 4.04 -6.73 -2.67
CA MET A 16 3.45 -7.33 -1.46
C MET A 16 2.49 -8.45 -1.81
N GLU A 17 1.58 -8.21 -2.77
CA GLU A 17 0.61 -9.19 -3.24
C GLU A 17 1.32 -10.40 -3.90
N GLY A 18 2.33 -10.14 -4.74
CA GLY A 18 3.15 -11.20 -5.38
C GLY A 18 4.00 -12.01 -4.40
N ALA A 19 4.35 -11.45 -3.24
CA ALA A 19 5.02 -12.15 -2.15
C ALA A 19 4.05 -12.95 -1.25
N GLY A 20 2.73 -12.87 -1.51
CA GLY A 20 1.71 -13.63 -0.79
C GLY A 20 1.10 -12.91 0.42
N PHE A 21 1.45 -11.65 0.66
CA PHE A 21 0.79 -10.85 1.70
C PHE A 21 -0.64 -10.51 1.27
N ARG A 22 -1.58 -10.66 2.20
CA ARG A 22 -2.98 -10.34 1.95
C ARG A 22 -3.26 -8.90 2.32
N ALA A 23 -3.87 -8.17 1.39
CA ALA A 23 -4.45 -6.88 1.70
C ALA A 23 -5.61 -7.06 2.69
N VAL A 24 -5.65 -6.23 3.72
CA VAL A 24 -6.69 -6.22 4.75
C VAL A 24 -7.25 -4.81 4.91
N PRO A 25 -8.50 -4.65 5.37
CA PRO A 25 -9.02 -3.33 5.72
C PRO A 25 -8.12 -2.65 6.76
N ALA A 26 -7.89 -1.35 6.60
CA ALA A 26 -7.22 -0.59 7.63
C ALA A 26 -8.09 -0.53 8.89
N PHE A 27 -7.45 -0.55 10.06
CA PHE A 27 -8.18 -0.32 11.32
C PHE A 27 -8.80 1.08 11.35
N ASN A 28 -8.07 2.09 10.84
CA ASN A 28 -8.60 3.43 10.61
C ASN A 28 -8.86 3.63 9.10
N PRO A 29 -10.13 3.81 8.66
CA PRO A 29 -10.50 4.02 7.26
C PRO A 29 -9.81 5.21 6.58
N TYR A 30 -9.20 6.12 7.34
CA TYR A 30 -8.33 7.16 6.81
C TYR A 30 -7.24 6.60 5.87
N TRP A 31 -6.64 5.46 6.21
CA TRP A 31 -5.53 4.88 5.45
C TRP A 31 -5.97 4.30 4.10
N ASP A 32 -7.21 3.83 3.97
CA ASP A 32 -7.73 3.27 2.73
C ASP A 32 -8.02 4.35 1.66
N ARG A 33 -8.00 5.64 2.03
CA ARG A 33 -8.23 6.76 1.10
C ARG A 33 -7.12 6.89 0.05
N SER A 34 -5.89 6.60 0.43
CA SER A 34 -4.70 6.77 -0.45
C SER A 34 -3.60 5.78 -0.09
N GLY A 35 -3.99 4.63 0.45
CA GLY A 35 -3.08 3.61 0.93
C GLY A 35 -3.62 2.21 0.72
N ARG A 36 -2.78 1.24 1.05
CA ARG A 36 -3.12 -0.18 1.15
C ARG A 36 -2.54 -0.74 2.43
N THR A 37 -3.34 -1.49 3.18
CA THR A 37 -2.91 -2.14 4.43
C THR A 37 -2.71 -3.63 4.21
N PHE A 38 -1.64 -4.17 4.76
CA PHE A 38 -1.32 -5.60 4.77
C PHE A 38 -1.13 -6.07 6.22
N GLU A 39 -1.33 -7.36 6.45
CA GLU A 39 -0.98 -8.02 7.71
C GLU A 39 0.25 -8.91 7.51
N ASP A 40 1.23 -8.80 8.40
CA ASP A 40 2.41 -9.68 8.40
C ASP A 40 2.15 -10.97 9.23
N PRO A 41 3.06 -11.96 9.19
CA PRO A 41 2.88 -13.22 9.93
C PRO A 41 2.79 -13.08 11.46
N ASP A 42 3.29 -11.97 12.01
CA ASP A 42 3.25 -11.69 13.45
C ASP A 42 1.96 -10.94 13.85
N GLY A 43 1.12 -10.59 12.87
CA GLY A 43 -0.16 -9.89 13.06
C GLY A 43 -0.06 -8.37 13.04
N TYR A 44 1.09 -7.80 12.67
CA TYR A 44 1.24 -6.35 12.54
C TYR A 44 0.64 -5.83 11.23
N ARG A 45 0.18 -4.57 11.26
CA ARG A 45 -0.39 -3.88 10.10
C ARG A 45 0.64 -2.97 9.45
N VAL A 46 0.93 -3.23 8.18
CA VAL A 46 1.83 -2.43 7.35
C VAL A 46 0.98 -1.62 6.37
N VAL A 47 1.12 -0.29 6.37
CA VAL A 47 0.42 0.60 5.44
C VAL A 47 1.41 1.14 4.41
N ILE A 48 1.12 0.90 3.13
CA ILE A 48 1.79 1.60 2.03
C ILE A 48 0.89 2.77 1.64
N GLN A 49 1.33 4.00 1.91
CA GLN A 49 0.57 5.22 1.62
C GLN A 49 1.21 6.01 0.47
N ARG A 50 0.37 6.58 -0.39
CA ARG A 50 0.76 7.66 -1.30
C ARG A 50 0.38 9.00 -0.66
N ALA A 51 1.36 9.69 -0.09
CA ALA A 51 1.21 11.02 0.45
C ALA A 51 2.50 11.82 0.26
N ASP A 52 2.34 13.13 0.10
CA ASP A 52 3.45 14.07 0.17
C ASP A 52 3.69 14.43 1.64
N TRP A 53 4.93 14.31 2.09
CA TRP A 53 5.33 14.71 3.42
C TRP A 53 5.96 16.09 3.32
N ASN A 54 5.18 17.12 3.64
CA ASN A 54 5.72 18.46 3.79
C ASN A 54 6.26 18.60 5.22
N ALA A 55 7.51 19.05 5.35
CA ALA A 55 8.16 19.34 6.62
C ALA A 55 7.64 20.64 7.25
#